data_AF-A0AAP0M089-F1
#
_entry.id   AF-A0AAP0M089-F1
#
_cell.length_a   1.000
_cell.length_b   1.000
_cell.length_c   1.000
_cell.angle_alpha   90.00
_cell.angle_beta   90.00
_cell.angle_gamma   90.00
#
_symmetry.space_group_name_H-M   'P 1'
#
loop_
_entity.id
_entity.type
_entity.pdbx_description
1 polymer ?
#
loop_
_entity_poly.entity_id
_entity_poly.type
_entity_poly.pdbx_seq_one_letter_code
_entity_poly.pdbx_strand_id
1 'polypeptide(L)'
;MEKQQSEVVLCRHWVLDLTNKSDLLLDYNPVHKKVPVLVYSSQPIAESLIILEYSDDCWNNTAKLLPEDPHQRTKLHLGKVL
;
A
#
# COMPACT_ATOMS: atom_id res chain seq x y z
N MET A 1 -19.42 -6.60 17.59
CA MET A 1 -19.17 -6.30 16.16
C MET A 1 -17.70 -5.98 16.04
N GLU A 2 -17.00 -6.94 15.45
CA GLU A 2 -15.55 -7.09 15.43
C GLU A 2 -14.91 -5.90 14.70
N LYS A 3 -14.11 -5.12 15.41
CA LYS A 3 -13.34 -4.03 14.81
C LYS A 3 -12.30 -4.68 13.88
N GLN A 4 -12.63 -4.81 12.60
CA GLN A 4 -11.69 -5.11 11.53
C GLN A 4 -10.61 -4.04 11.52
N GLN A 5 -9.52 -4.35 12.20
CA GLN A 5 -8.32 -3.53 12.23
C GLN A 5 -7.63 -3.78 10.90
N SER A 6 -7.87 -2.90 9.93
CA SER A 6 -7.12 -2.83 8.69
C SER A 6 -5.63 -2.72 9.04
N GLU A 7 -4.91 -3.84 9.01
CA GLU A 7 -3.46 -3.85 9.12
C GLU A 7 -2.86 -3.37 7.80
N VAL A 8 -2.79 -2.06 7.63
CA VAL A 8 -1.62 -1.55 6.92
C VAL A 8 -0.42 -2.15 7.66
N VAL A 9 0.53 -2.76 6.96
CA VAL A 9 1.86 -3.01 7.55
C VAL A 9 2.56 -1.66 7.68
N LEU A 10 1.95 -0.83 8.52
CA LEU A 10 2.36 0.45 9.01
C LEU A 10 1.77 0.54 10.43
N CYS A 11 2.45 -0.19 11.30
CA CYS A 11 2.58 0.03 12.74
C CYS A 11 1.41 -0.36 13.65
N ARG A 12 1.61 -1.51 14.31
CA ARG A 12 1.58 -1.52 15.79
C ARG A 12 2.88 -1.88 16.49
N HIS A 13 3.84 -2.60 15.88
CA HIS A 13 5.16 -2.80 16.52
C HIS A 13 6.25 -3.40 15.61
N TRP A 14 6.59 -2.80 14.46
CA TRP A 14 7.72 -3.32 13.69
C TRP A 14 8.53 -2.17 13.10
N VAL A 15 9.67 -1.88 13.74
CA VAL A 15 10.82 -1.32 13.06
C VAL A 15 11.21 -2.37 12.03
N LEU A 16 10.98 -2.08 10.76
CA LEU A 16 11.33 -3.00 9.68
C LEU A 16 12.85 -3.01 9.54
N ASP A 17 13.47 -4.06 10.03
CA ASP A 17 14.87 -4.35 9.74
C ASP A 17 14.98 -4.72 8.25
N LEU A 18 15.51 -3.81 7.44
CA LEU A 18 15.74 -4.03 6.01
C LEU A 18 16.90 -5.00 5.73
N THR A 19 17.76 -5.23 6.73
CA THR A 19 18.86 -6.21 6.65
C THR A 19 18.43 -7.62 7.06
N ASN A 20 17.50 -7.73 8.01
CA ASN A 20 16.90 -9.00 8.43
C ASN A 20 15.40 -9.02 8.10
N LYS A 21 15.10 -9.35 6.84
CA LYS A 21 13.72 -9.41 6.33
C LYS A 21 12.93 -10.50 7.05
N SER A 22 11.75 -10.18 7.57
CA SER A 22 10.88 -11.15 8.22
C SER A 22 10.33 -12.19 7.24
N ASP A 23 10.07 -13.40 7.73
CA ASP A 23 9.45 -14.48 6.95
C ASP A 23 8.11 -14.04 6.34
N LEU A 24 7.34 -13.24 7.08
CA LEU A 24 6.07 -12.65 6.62
C LEU A 24 6.23 -11.79 5.36
N LEU A 25 7.33 -11.04 5.21
CA LEU A 25 7.55 -10.25 4.00
C LEU A 25 7.80 -11.17 2.79
N LEU A 26 8.47 -12.30 3.01
CA LEU A 26 8.72 -13.28 1.96
C LEU A 26 7.43 -14.00 1.55
N ASP A 27 6.54 -14.26 2.50
CA ASP A 27 5.21 -14.85 2.23
C ASP A 27 4.32 -13.88 1.44
N TYR A 28 4.30 -12.60 1.83
CA TYR A 28 3.42 -11.60 1.21
C TYR A 28 3.98 -10.98 -0.08
N ASN A 29 5.29 -10.93 -0.26
CA ASN A 29 5.93 -10.45 -1.50
C ASN A 29 7.11 -11.37 -1.90
N PRO A 30 6.83 -12.62 -2.30
CA PRO A 30 7.87 -13.60 -2.63
C PRO A 30 8.68 -13.21 -3.86
N VAL A 31 8.11 -12.41 -4.76
CA VAL A 31 8.74 -11.97 -6.01
C VAL A 31 9.78 -10.90 -5.75
N HIS A 32 9.38 -9.77 -5.16
CA HIS A 32 10.28 -8.62 -5.02
C HIS A 32 10.99 -8.59 -3.68
N LYS A 33 10.41 -9.20 -2.63
CA LYS A 33 10.98 -9.22 -1.26
C LYS A 33 11.32 -7.81 -0.78
N LYS A 34 10.48 -6.84 -1.18
CA LYS A 34 10.66 -5.40 -0.94
C LYS A 34 9.44 -4.86 -0.23
N VAL A 35 9.66 -3.80 0.50
CA VAL A 35 8.65 -2.99 1.17
C VAL A 35 8.40 -1.69 0.41
N PRO A 36 7.25 -1.03 0.61
CA PRO A 36 6.10 -1.43 1.45
C PRO A 36 5.26 -2.58 0.84
N VAL A 37 4.52 -3.28 1.71
CA VAL A 37 3.45 -4.23 1.34
C VAL A 37 2.25 -3.92 2.22
N LEU A 38 1.09 -3.67 1.63
CA LEU A 38 -0.17 -3.48 2.35
C LEU A 38 -0.90 -4.83 2.42
N VAL A 39 -1.39 -5.25 3.60
CA VAL A 39 -2.18 -6.47 3.74
C VAL A 39 -3.60 -6.10 4.14
N TYR A 40 -4.53 -6.15 3.20
CA TYR A 40 -5.94 -5.85 3.49
C TYR A 40 -6.79 -7.11 3.32
N SER A 41 -7.55 -7.48 4.34
CA SER A 41 -8.37 -8.71 4.33
C SER A 41 -7.57 -9.96 3.92
N SER A 42 -6.36 -10.10 4.46
CA SER A 42 -5.40 -11.17 4.13
C SER A 42 -4.89 -11.18 2.69
N GLN A 43 -5.17 -10.15 1.88
CA GLN A 43 -4.63 -10.00 0.53
C GLN A 43 -3.44 -9.03 0.56
N PRO A 44 -2.22 -9.48 0.15
CA PRO A 44 -1.08 -8.61 0.03
C PRO A 44 -1.13 -7.79 -1.26
N ILE A 45 -0.83 -6.51 -1.13
CA ILE A 45 -0.69 -5.54 -2.22
C ILE A 45 0.74 -5.01 -2.12
N ALA A 46 1.55 -5.38 -3.11
CA ALA A 46 2.90 -4.85 -3.29
C ALA A 46 2.89 -3.64 -4.25
N GLU A 47 4.03 -2.98 -4.39
CA GLU A 47 4.24 -1.74 -5.16
C GLU A 47 3.64 -0.49 -4.49
N SER A 48 4.50 0.48 -4.19
CA SER A 48 4.14 1.67 -3.41
C SER A 48 3.08 2.53 -4.10
N LEU A 49 3.14 2.70 -5.42
CA LEU A 49 2.16 3.48 -6.17
C LEU A 49 0.78 2.81 -6.16
N ILE A 50 0.73 1.49 -6.32
CA ILE A 50 -0.51 0.71 -6.27
C ILE A 50 -1.11 0.79 -4.86
N ILE A 51 -0.28 0.68 -3.81
CA ILE A 51 -0.73 0.85 -2.42
C ILE A 51 -1.37 2.22 -2.20
N LEU A 52 -0.76 3.29 -2.73
CA LEU A 52 -1.30 4.65 -2.59
C LEU A 52 -2.63 4.81 -3.33
N GLU A 53 -2.73 4.32 -4.56
CA GLU A 53 -3.97 4.36 -5.35
C GLU A 53 -5.10 3.58 -4.68
N TYR A 54 -4.81 2.34 -4.27
CA TYR A 54 -5.78 1.50 -3.58
C TYR A 54 -6.27 2.15 -2.29
N SER A 55 -5.35 2.75 -1.52
CA SER A 55 -5.69 3.44 -0.29
C SER A 55 -6.58 4.64 -0.57
N ASP A 56 -6.25 5.44 -1.57
CA ASP A 56 -7.04 6.62 -1.94
C ASP A 56 -8.47 6.26 -2.37
N ASP A 57 -8.62 5.14 -3.08
CA ASP A 57 -9.93 4.66 -3.53
C ASP A 57 -10.74 3.99 -2.38
N CYS A 58 -10.10 3.38 -1.38
CA CYS A 58 -10.77 2.68 -0.27
C CYS A 58 -11.28 3.61 0.85
N TRP A 59 -10.55 4.66 1.19
CA TRP A 59 -10.89 5.55 2.30
C TRP A 59 -11.54 6.85 1.83
N ASN A 60 -12.87 6.82 1.67
CA ASN A 60 -13.66 7.96 1.17
C ASN A 60 -13.91 9.07 2.19
N ASN A 61 -13.54 8.87 3.46
CA ASN A 61 -13.71 9.84 4.54
C ASN A 61 -12.46 10.70 4.79
N THR A 62 -11.39 10.49 4.03
CA THR A 62 -10.15 11.26 4.10
C THR A 62 -9.98 12.16 2.89
N ALA A 63 -9.14 13.19 2.99
CA ALA A 63 -8.77 14.00 1.85
C ALA A 63 -8.17 13.10 0.75
N LYS A 64 -8.68 13.24 -0.48
CA LYS A 64 -8.19 12.48 -1.63
C LYS A 64 -6.76 12.89 -1.99
N LEU A 65 -5.91 11.91 -2.19
CA LEU A 65 -4.52 12.04 -2.63
C LEU A 65 -4.44 12.27 -4.15
N LEU A 66 -5.35 11.67 -4.92
CA LEU A 66 -5.37 11.75 -6.37
C LEU A 66 -6.51 12.64 -6.86
N PRO A 67 -6.34 13.30 -8.02
CA PRO A 67 -7.45 13.99 -8.68
C PRO A 67 -8.57 13.02 -9.03
N GLU A 68 -9.82 13.47 -8.86
CA GLU A 68 -11.00 12.72 -9.30
C GLU A 68 -11.16 12.73 -10.83
N ASP A 69 -10.71 13.80 -11.49
CA ASP A 69 -10.73 13.91 -12.94
C ASP A 69 -9.78 12.88 -13.58
N PRO A 70 -10.27 11.98 -14.47
CA PRO A 70 -9.46 10.93 -15.05
C PRO A 70 -8.26 11.45 -15.85
N HIS A 71 -8.42 12.55 -16.58
CA HIS A 71 -7.34 13.13 -17.39
C HIS A 71 -6.22 13.69 -16.50
N GLN A 72 -6.57 14.38 -15.41
CA GLN A 72 -5.59 14.83 -14.42
C GLN A 72 -4.91 13.66 -13.70
N ARG A 73 -5.66 12.60 -13.35
CA ARG A 73 -5.10 11.38 -12.74
C ARG A 73 -4.09 10.70 -13.68
N THR A 74 -4.44 10.50 -14.95
CA THR A 74 -3.50 9.96 -15.96
C THR A 74 -2.28 10.85 -16.15
N LYS A 75 -2.45 12.18 -16.19
CA LYS A 75 -1.31 13.11 -16.30
C LYS A 75 -0.35 12.97 -15.11
N LEU A 76 -0.88 12.81 -13.90
CA LEU A 76 -0.09 12.59 -12.70
C LEU A 76 0.66 11.26 -12.76
N HIS A 77 0.01 10.18 -13.21
CA HIS A 77 0.65 8.88 -13.40
C HIS A 77 1.82 8.95 -14.38
N LEU A 78 1.61 9.53 -15.56
CA LEU A 78 2.65 9.66 -16.57
C LEU A 78 3.82 10.51 -16.09
N GLY A 79 3.55 11.57 -15.33
CA GLY A 79 4.58 12.43 -14.75
C GLY A 79 5.42 11.78 -13.64
N LYS A 80 5.00 10.63 -13.10
CA LYS A 80 5.78 9.86 -12.10
C LYS A 80 6.65 8.76 -12.71
N VAL A 81 6.46 8.44 -13.99
CA VAL A 81 7.20 7.40 -14.72
C VAL A 81 8.36 7.99 -15.55
N LEU A 82 8.42 9.32 -15.68
CA LEU A 82 9.49 10.09 -16.32
C LEU A 82 10.36 10.78 -15.26
#